data_AF-K0J828-F1
#
_entry.id   AF-K0J828-F1
#
_cell.length_a   1.000
_cell.length_b   1.000
_cell.length_c   1.000
_cell.angle_alpha   90.00
_cell.angle_beta   90.00
_cell.angle_gamma   90.00
#
_symmetry.space_group_name_H-M   'P 1'
#
loop_
_entity.id
_entity.type
_entity.pdbx_description
1 polymer ?
#
loop_
_entity_poly.entity_id
_entity_poly.type
_entity_poly.pdbx_seq_one_letter_code
_entity_poly.pdbx_strand_id
1 'polypeptide(L)'
;MKKKNWNRFNLNNLSIAWKYGLILITIFILLITATTFVSKAINQTNQDLDILNRDSDRALLINELNDLIQSKALSVMGYAQFGSQIYIDDIEVKDQEIAEQVDKLTTQMTSDEQSNLLNVITLLNKQLSEMLY
;
A
#
# COMPACT_ATOMS: atom_id res chain seq x y z
N MET A 1 54.39 -13.82 -34.24
CA MET A 1 53.86 -13.64 -32.87
C MET A 1 54.59 -12.48 -32.18
N LYS A 2 53.94 -11.35 -31.90
CA LYS A 2 54.55 -10.20 -31.19
C LYS A 2 54.02 -10.15 -29.75
N LYS A 3 54.89 -10.41 -28.76
CA LYS A 3 54.59 -10.26 -27.33
C LYS A 3 54.44 -8.77 -26.99
N LYS A 4 53.26 -8.38 -26.51
CA LYS A 4 52.93 -7.03 -26.03
C LYS A 4 53.58 -6.85 -24.64
N ASN A 5 54.74 -6.20 -24.60
CA ASN A 5 55.43 -5.88 -23.34
C ASN A 5 54.67 -4.78 -22.58
N TRP A 6 54.04 -5.14 -21.46
CA TRP A 6 53.46 -4.21 -20.50
C TRP A 6 54.52 -3.74 -19.50
N ASN A 7 55.52 -3.01 -20.00
CA ASN A 7 56.61 -2.54 -19.15
C ASN A 7 56.24 -1.22 -18.44
N ARG A 8 56.10 -1.33 -17.11
CA ARG A 8 56.54 -0.37 -16.08
C ARG A 8 55.86 1.01 -16.07
N PHE A 9 54.76 1.12 -15.34
CA PHE A 9 54.34 2.39 -14.75
C PHE A 9 55.38 2.82 -13.70
N ASN A 10 56.29 3.72 -14.07
CA ASN A 10 57.31 4.27 -13.18
C ASN A 10 56.71 5.44 -12.37
N LEU A 11 56.18 5.17 -11.17
CA LEU A 11 55.51 6.15 -10.29
C LEU A 11 56.49 7.13 -9.60
N ASN A 12 57.79 7.01 -9.84
CA ASN A 12 58.83 7.79 -9.17
C ASN A 12 58.97 9.24 -9.67
N ASN A 13 58.40 9.60 -10.82
CA ASN A 13 58.48 10.96 -11.38
C ASN A 13 57.12 11.70 -11.42
N LEU A 14 56.13 11.21 -10.67
CA LEU A 14 54.83 11.86 -10.55
C LEU A 14 54.90 12.96 -9.49
N SER A 15 54.48 14.17 -9.84
CA SER A 15 54.45 15.30 -8.90
C SER A 15 53.60 14.93 -7.67
N ILE A 16 53.99 15.44 -6.50
CA ILE A 16 53.27 15.21 -5.23
C ILE A 16 51.77 15.51 -5.39
N ALA A 17 51.43 16.55 -6.15
CA ALA A 17 50.06 16.96 -6.44
C ALA A 17 49.22 15.84 -7.09
N TRP A 18 49.81 15.01 -7.95
CA TRP A 18 49.09 13.93 -8.63
C TRP A 18 48.83 12.73 -7.70
N LYS A 19 49.74 12.47 -6.75
CA LYS A 19 49.56 11.41 -5.73
C LYS A 19 48.39 11.75 -4.80
N TYR A 20 48.30 13.00 -4.35
CA TYR A 20 47.19 13.48 -3.52
C TYR A 20 45.90 13.71 -4.31
N GLY A 21 46.00 14.15 -5.57
CA GLY A 21 44.85 14.30 -6.47
C GLY A 21 44.12 12.98 -6.72
N LEU A 22 44.86 11.88 -6.88
CA LEU A 22 44.28 10.54 -7.04
C LEU A 22 43.46 10.13 -5.81
N ILE A 23 43.97 10.37 -4.61
CA ILE A 23 43.26 10.07 -3.34
C ILE A 23 41.98 10.90 -3.27
N LEU A 24 42.08 12.19 -3.57
CA LEU A 24 40.95 13.11 -3.55
C LEU A 24 39.86 12.72 -4.57
N ILE A 25 40.24 12.37 -5.80
CA ILE A 25 39.33 11.83 -6.82
C ILE A 25 38.65 10.55 -6.32
N THR A 26 39.41 9.65 -5.68
CA THR A 26 38.87 8.41 -5.13
C THR A 26 37.82 8.68 -4.07
N ILE A 27 38.06 9.64 -3.16
CA ILE A 27 37.09 10.08 -2.15
C ILE A 27 35.83 10.63 -2.82
N PHE A 28 35.96 11.47 -3.85
CA PHE A 28 34.80 12.00 -4.58
C PHE A 28 33.99 10.90 -5.27
N ILE A 29 34.64 9.91 -5.89
CA ILE A 29 33.95 8.77 -6.51
C ILE A 29 33.18 7.97 -5.47
N LEU A 30 33.81 7.67 -4.33
CA LEU A 30 33.15 6.98 -3.21
C LEU A 30 31.95 7.78 -2.70
N LEU A 31 32.09 9.10 -2.55
CA LEU A 31 31.02 9.97 -2.08
C LEU A 31 29.85 10.00 -3.06
N ILE A 32 30.12 10.19 -4.36
CA ILE A 32 29.07 10.17 -5.40
C ILE A 32 28.36 8.83 -5.42
N THR A 33 29.11 7.72 -5.32
CA THR A 33 28.54 6.37 -5.34
C THR A 33 27.67 6.12 -4.12
N ALA A 34 28.15 6.47 -2.93
CA ALA A 34 27.41 6.34 -1.68
C ALA A 34 26.11 7.16 -1.71
N THR A 35 26.19 8.43 -2.12
CA THR A 35 25.00 9.30 -2.25
C THR A 35 24.00 8.73 -3.24
N THR A 36 24.47 8.24 -4.39
CA THR A 36 23.59 7.62 -5.40
C THR A 36 22.91 6.37 -4.86
N PHE A 37 23.66 5.53 -4.14
CA PHE A 37 23.13 4.30 -3.54
C PHE A 37 22.08 4.61 -2.48
N VAL A 38 22.39 5.52 -1.55
CA VAL A 38 21.46 5.95 -0.49
C VAL A 38 20.21 6.59 -1.09
N SER A 39 20.36 7.44 -2.11
CA SER A 39 19.23 8.08 -2.78
C SER A 39 18.30 7.05 -3.45
N LYS A 40 18.87 6.01 -4.09
CA LYS A 40 18.07 4.91 -4.65
C LYS A 40 17.34 4.13 -3.57
N ALA A 41 18.01 3.82 -2.46
CA ALA A 41 17.41 3.11 -1.35
C ALA A 41 16.22 3.89 -0.76
N ILE A 42 16.38 5.20 -0.54
CA ILE A 42 15.29 6.08 -0.06
C ILE A 42 14.10 6.06 -1.03
N ASN A 43 14.35 6.19 -2.33
CA ASN A 43 13.26 6.19 -3.31
C ASN A 43 12.50 4.87 -3.35
N GLN A 44 13.19 3.74 -3.22
CA GLN A 44 12.56 2.41 -3.14
C GLN A 44 11.71 2.30 -1.87
N THR A 45 12.24 2.72 -0.72
CA THR A 45 11.48 2.73 0.53
C THR A 45 10.23 3.61 0.46
N ASN A 46 10.30 4.77 -0.19
CA ASN A 46 9.12 5.63 -0.37
C ASN A 46 8.04 4.93 -1.20
N GLN A 47 8.41 4.23 -2.27
CA GLN A 47 7.46 3.46 -3.08
C GLN A 47 6.80 2.33 -2.27
N ASP A 48 7.59 1.62 -1.45
CA ASP A 48 7.07 0.55 -0.59
C ASP A 48 6.13 1.11 0.49
N LEU A 49 6.43 2.29 1.06
CA LEU A 49 5.56 2.98 2.01
C LEU A 49 4.25 3.43 1.38
N ASP A 50 4.26 3.94 0.15
CA ASP A 50 3.03 4.34 -0.56
C ASP A 50 2.11 3.14 -0.80
N ILE A 51 2.68 1.99 -1.18
CA ILE A 51 1.93 0.74 -1.33
C ILE A 51 1.35 0.29 0.01
N LEU A 52 2.17 0.31 1.08
CA LEU A 52 1.76 -0.08 2.42
C LEU A 52 0.63 0.82 2.95
N ASN A 53 0.73 2.13 2.77
CA ASN A 53 -0.30 3.08 3.20
C ASN A 53 -1.63 2.81 2.49
N ARG A 54 -1.61 2.61 1.17
CA ARG A 54 -2.82 2.27 0.40
C ARG A 54 -3.45 0.96 0.88
N ASP A 55 -2.62 -0.06 1.15
CA ASP A 55 -3.12 -1.34 1.64
C ASP A 55 -3.69 -1.24 3.06
N SER A 56 -3.10 -0.39 3.91
CA SER A 56 -3.58 -0.09 5.26
C SER A 56 -4.92 0.65 5.23
N ASP A 57 -5.05 1.69 4.41
CA ASP A 57 -6.31 2.44 4.25
C ASP A 57 -7.44 1.52 3.77
N ARG A 58 -7.14 0.63 2.80
CA ARG A 58 -8.10 -0.38 2.34
C ARG A 58 -8.49 -1.34 3.46
N ALA A 59 -7.54 -1.79 4.29
CA ALA A 59 -7.83 -2.69 5.41
C ALA A 59 -8.73 -2.04 6.46
N LEU A 60 -8.50 -0.75 6.76
CA LEU A 60 -9.37 0.02 7.65
C LEU A 60 -10.80 0.11 7.12
N LEU A 61 -10.95 0.46 5.84
CA LEU A 61 -12.27 0.53 5.19
C LEU A 61 -13.00 -0.82 5.17
N ILE A 62 -12.28 -1.94 5.01
CA ILE A 62 -12.86 -3.28 5.08
C ILE A 62 -13.31 -3.61 6.51
N ASN A 63 -12.52 -3.25 7.52
CA ASN A 63 -12.89 -3.49 8.92
C ASN A 63 -14.13 -2.67 9.32
N GLU A 64 -14.16 -1.39 8.98
CA GLU A 64 -15.32 -0.54 9.20
C GLU A 64 -16.58 -1.09 8.51
N LEU A 65 -16.45 -1.54 7.24
CA LEU A 65 -17.55 -2.20 6.53
C LEU A 65 -18.05 -3.44 7.28
N ASN A 66 -17.13 -4.28 7.75
CA ASN A 66 -17.47 -5.48 8.52
C ASN A 66 -18.20 -5.13 9.84
N ASP A 67 -17.74 -4.09 10.55
CA ASP A 67 -18.36 -3.64 11.79
C ASP A 67 -19.78 -3.11 11.53
N LEU A 68 -19.99 -2.36 10.43
CA LEU A 68 -21.31 -1.90 10.01
C LEU A 68 -22.24 -3.07 9.67
N ILE A 69 -21.77 -4.06 8.91
CA ILE A 69 -22.57 -5.25 8.55
C ILE A 69 -22.95 -6.05 9.79
N GLN A 70 -22.01 -6.25 10.73
CA GLN A 70 -22.31 -6.94 12.00
C GLN A 70 -23.32 -6.16 12.83
N SER A 71 -23.14 -4.84 12.93
CA SER A 71 -24.06 -3.95 13.63
C SER A 71 -25.47 -3.98 13.01
N LYS A 72 -25.56 -4.01 11.68
CA LYS A 72 -26.84 -4.15 10.96
C LYS A 72 -27.48 -5.51 11.22
N ALA A 73 -26.71 -6.60 11.20
CA ALA A 73 -27.20 -7.94 11.51
C ALA A 73 -27.79 -8.02 12.93
N LEU A 74 -27.16 -7.34 13.91
CA LEU A 74 -27.72 -7.21 15.27
C LEU A 74 -29.07 -6.49 15.27
N SER A 75 -29.22 -5.43 14.48
CA SER A 75 -30.50 -4.71 14.35
C SER A 75 -31.57 -5.55 13.67
N VAL A 76 -31.22 -6.32 12.64
CA VAL A 76 -32.14 -7.28 11.99
C VAL A 76 -32.63 -8.31 13.00
N MET A 77 -31.73 -8.88 13.81
CA MET A 77 -32.11 -9.81 14.87
C MET A 77 -32.96 -9.14 15.96
N GLY A 78 -32.63 -7.90 16.32
CA GLY A 78 -33.43 -7.09 17.25
C GLY A 78 -34.85 -6.86 16.75
N TYR A 79 -35.00 -6.54 15.47
CA TYR A 79 -36.31 -6.42 14.83
C TYR A 79 -37.05 -7.76 14.83
N ALA A 80 -36.41 -8.85 14.43
CA ALA A 80 -37.01 -10.18 14.41
C ALA A 80 -37.50 -10.62 15.81
N GLN A 81 -36.79 -10.23 16.87
CA GLN A 81 -37.11 -10.60 18.25
C GLN A 81 -38.17 -9.70 18.90
N PHE A 82 -38.11 -8.38 18.66
CA PHE A 82 -38.90 -7.39 19.40
C PHE A 82 -39.91 -6.62 18.55
N GLY A 83 -39.79 -6.66 17.23
CA GLY A 83 -40.70 -6.01 16.28
C GLY A 83 -40.72 -4.47 16.33
N SER A 84 -39.73 -3.85 16.98
CA SER A 84 -39.68 -2.39 17.17
C SER A 84 -39.20 -1.66 15.92
N GLN A 85 -39.91 -0.60 15.53
CA GLN A 85 -39.56 0.27 14.41
C GLN A 85 -38.16 0.89 14.53
N ILE A 86 -37.67 1.10 15.76
CA ILE A 86 -36.33 1.64 16.02
C ILE A 86 -35.24 0.82 15.31
N TYR A 87 -35.43 -0.50 15.20
CA TYR A 87 -34.49 -1.36 14.50
C TYR A 87 -34.55 -1.20 12.98
N ILE A 88 -35.71 -0.90 12.40
CA ILE A 88 -35.83 -0.63 10.96
C ILE A 88 -35.11 0.67 10.61
N ASP A 89 -35.33 1.73 11.38
CA ASP A 89 -34.71 3.03 11.15
C ASP A 89 -33.17 2.92 11.23
N ASP A 90 -32.67 2.16 12.20
CA ASP A 90 -31.24 1.87 12.39
C ASP A 90 -30.65 1.00 11.26
N ILE A 91 -31.43 0.07 10.70
CA ILE A 91 -31.02 -0.72 9.52
C ILE A 91 -30.92 0.18 8.29
N GLU A 92 -31.87 1.08 8.07
CA GLU A 92 -31.87 1.98 6.91
C GLU A 92 -30.67 2.94 6.93
N VAL A 93 -30.34 3.50 8.10
CA VAL A 93 -29.12 4.31 8.29
C VAL A 93 -27.87 3.51 7.96
N LYS A 94 -27.75 2.29 8.48
CA LYS A 94 -26.59 1.43 8.20
C LYS A 94 -26.51 1.01 6.73
N ASP A 95 -27.63 0.82 6.06
CA ASP A 95 -27.65 0.52 4.62
C ASP A 95 -27.07 1.68 3.79
N GLN A 96 -27.33 2.93 4.19
CA GLN A 96 -26.71 4.10 3.57
C GLN A 96 -25.20 4.14 3.83
N GLU A 97 -24.77 3.98 5.09
CA GLU A 97 -23.35 3.98 5.46
C GLU A 97 -22.57 2.86 4.75
N ILE A 98 -23.15 1.65 4.67
CA ILE A 98 -22.56 0.52 3.95
C ILE A 98 -22.45 0.83 2.47
N ALA A 99 -23.47 1.43 1.85
CA ALA A 99 -23.44 1.78 0.43
C ALA A 99 -22.32 2.80 0.13
N GLU A 100 -22.16 3.83 0.97
CA GLU A 100 -21.06 4.80 0.85
C GLU A 100 -19.69 4.13 0.98
N GLN A 101 -19.56 3.18 1.91
CA GLN A 101 -18.29 2.50 2.15
C GLN A 101 -17.93 1.51 1.03
N VAL A 102 -18.92 0.82 0.47
CA VAL A 102 -18.77 -0.02 -0.71
C VAL A 102 -18.34 0.80 -1.93
N ASP A 103 -18.90 2.00 -2.13
CA ASP A 103 -18.48 2.89 -3.22
C ASP A 103 -17.00 3.29 -3.09
N LYS A 104 -16.58 3.70 -1.88
CA LYS A 104 -15.18 4.01 -1.58
C LYS A 104 -14.26 2.82 -1.87
N LEU A 105 -14.63 1.61 -1.41
CA LEU A 105 -13.84 0.40 -1.63
C LEU A 105 -13.78 0.02 -3.12
N THR A 106 -14.87 0.19 -3.87
CA THR A 106 -14.93 -0.15 -5.30
C THR A 106 -13.88 0.61 -6.10
N THR A 107 -13.65 1.90 -5.78
CA THR A 107 -12.61 2.71 -6.44
C THR A 107 -11.18 2.26 -6.12
N GLN A 108 -10.97 1.49 -5.05
CA GLN A 108 -9.66 1.04 -4.58
C GLN A 108 -9.35 -0.42 -4.92
N MET A 109 -10.31 -1.17 -5.49
CA MET A 109 -10.08 -2.55 -5.91
C MET A 109 -9.32 -2.57 -7.23
N THR A 110 -8.20 -3.30 -7.25
CA THR A 110 -7.30 -3.36 -8.42
C THR A 110 -7.37 -4.69 -9.16
N SER A 111 -8.06 -5.69 -8.60
CA SER A 111 -8.16 -7.04 -9.17
C SER A 111 -9.60 -7.51 -9.26
N ASP A 112 -9.90 -8.30 -10.29
CA ASP A 112 -11.22 -8.88 -10.51
C ASP A 112 -11.67 -9.75 -9.32
N GLU A 113 -10.73 -10.44 -8.66
CA GLU A 113 -11.02 -11.26 -7.49
C GLU A 113 -11.52 -10.41 -6.31
N GLN A 114 -10.86 -9.28 -6.04
CA GLN A 114 -11.27 -8.35 -4.98
C GLN A 114 -12.63 -7.72 -5.27
N SER A 115 -12.87 -7.30 -6.51
CA SER A 115 -14.18 -6.78 -6.93
C SER A 115 -15.26 -7.84 -6.82
N ASN A 116 -14.98 -9.10 -7.19
CA ASN A 116 -15.91 -10.20 -7.02
C ASN A 116 -16.23 -10.48 -5.56
N LEU A 117 -15.22 -10.50 -4.68
CA LEU A 117 -15.44 -10.68 -3.24
C LEU A 117 -16.30 -9.56 -2.65
N LEU A 118 -16.02 -8.31 -3.01
CA LEU A 118 -16.84 -7.17 -2.59
C LEU A 118 -18.29 -7.31 -3.06
N ASN A 119 -18.51 -7.71 -4.32
CA ASN A 119 -19.84 -7.96 -4.85
C ASN A 119 -20.59 -9.06 -4.09
N VAL A 120 -19.89 -10.14 -3.71
CA VAL A 120 -20.48 -11.20 -2.87
C VAL A 120 -20.88 -10.65 -1.50
N ILE A 121 -20.02 -9.86 -0.86
CA ILE A 121 -20.32 -9.22 0.43
C ILE A 121 -21.54 -8.30 0.31
N THR A 122 -21.61 -7.47 -0.73
CA THR A 122 -22.75 -6.58 -0.98
C THR A 122 -24.05 -7.37 -1.22
N LEU A 123 -23.99 -8.48 -1.96
CA LEU A 123 -25.13 -9.36 -2.18
C LEU A 123 -25.62 -9.98 -0.87
N LEU A 124 -24.71 -10.52 -0.06
CA LEU A 124 -25.05 -11.09 1.25
C LEU A 124 -25.63 -10.03 2.20
N ASN A 125 -25.08 -8.81 2.19
CA ASN A 125 -25.63 -7.70 2.97
C ASN A 125 -27.04 -7.32 2.52
N LYS A 126 -27.32 -7.34 1.22
CA LYS A 126 -28.67 -7.09 0.70
C LYS A 126 -29.67 -8.16 1.17
N GLN A 127 -29.25 -9.42 1.15
CA GLN A 127 -30.08 -10.53 1.64
C GLN A 127 -30.45 -10.36 3.12
N LEU A 128 -29.59 -9.78 3.96
CA LEU A 128 -29.93 -9.46 5.36
C LEU A 128 -31.13 -8.51 5.48
N SER A 129 -31.23 -7.50 4.61
CA SER A 129 -32.39 -6.58 4.61
C SER A 129 -33.64 -7.27 4.04
N GLU A 130 -33.48 -8.17 3.08
CA GLU A 130 -34.60 -8.94 2.51
C GLU A 130 -35.22 -9.92 3.53
N MET A 131 -34.51 -10.32 4.58
CA MET A 131 -35.09 -11.13 5.67
C MET A 131 -36.13 -10.39 6.53
N LEU A 132 -36.27 -9.07 6.36
CA LEU A 132 -37.22 -8.24 7.11
C LEU A 132 -38.60 -8.16 6.45
N TYR A 133 -38.71 -8.49 5.15
CA TYR A 133 -39.91 -8.37 4.33
C TYR A 133 -40.46 -9.74 3.91
#